data_AF-A0A2C6A8W7-F1
#
_entry.id   AF-A0A2C6A8W7-F1
#
_cell.length_a   1.000
_cell.length_b   1.000
_cell.length_c   1.000
_cell.angle_alpha   90.00
_cell.angle_beta   90.00
_cell.angle_gamma   90.00
#
_symmetry.space_group_name_H-M   'P 1'
#
loop_
_entity.id
_entity.type
_entity.pdbx_description
1 polymer ?
#
loop_
_entity_poly.entity_id
_entity_poly.type
_entity_poly.pdbx_seq_one_letter_code
_entity_poly.pdbx_strand_id
1 'polypeptide(L)'
;MVDGSIIEAMEDDKEGHVLDKIIREADAFYGQEHKHNIYALLSDYSTARGYSGNGQFKALDYSLARDQADTVAEKHMALDAIKDTIDDNWKPGSELHLKVGKLKNRIKQWTSAVTEDPSKAINLPELGIEQLREEVKTKVSRMRRPFYAIAHRVLTTQGIEDALAMGANAIEIDATAWVRGGWWADWAGYEASAGNKIKDMFHKISELKRDNRAYPIFVWIDIKNPEYCKPDLWYYNCSPDKLKDMAREVLQSTGVRVLYGFSQEAARTDVFRSFVLDLQPFEAVSIDGELPKFDDVIEKGHRVMSYGDHFVTGSGFHRTQLELRNGVDSGQWDDC
;
A
#
# COMPACT_ATOMS: atom_id res chain seq x y z
N MET A 1 3.45 -52.28 -54.48
CA MET A 1 2.16 -52.33 -53.77
C MET A 1 2.43 -52.70 -52.32
N VAL A 2 2.62 -51.68 -51.48
CA VAL A 2 2.29 -51.67 -50.06
C VAL A 2 1.70 -50.28 -49.85
N ASP A 3 0.49 -50.24 -49.33
CA ASP A 3 -0.45 -49.13 -49.33
C ASP A 3 -0.01 -48.02 -48.35
N GLY A 4 -0.04 -46.77 -48.82
CA GLY A 4 0.38 -45.56 -48.12
C GLY A 4 -0.72 -44.91 -47.27
N SER A 5 -1.77 -45.66 -46.93
CA SER A 5 -3.00 -45.16 -46.32
C SER A 5 -3.02 -45.16 -44.78
N ILE A 6 -1.91 -45.49 -44.11
CA ILE A 6 -1.89 -45.64 -42.63
C ILE A 6 -1.14 -44.48 -41.92
N ILE A 7 -0.46 -43.60 -42.64
CA ILE A 7 0.33 -42.51 -42.02
C ILE A 7 -0.48 -41.21 -41.86
N GLU A 8 -1.63 -41.05 -42.52
CA GLU A 8 -2.45 -39.81 -42.43
C GLU A 8 -3.46 -39.77 -41.28
N ALA A 9 -3.52 -40.78 -40.40
CA ALA A 9 -4.53 -40.83 -39.32
C ALA A 9 -4.00 -40.48 -37.91
N MET A 10 -2.75 -40.01 -37.78
CA MET A 10 -2.14 -39.77 -36.45
C MET A 10 -1.76 -38.31 -36.15
N GLU A 11 -2.10 -37.34 -37.00
CA GLU A 11 -1.71 -35.93 -36.79
C GLU A 11 -2.86 -34.95 -36.48
N ASP A 12 -4.11 -35.40 -36.30
CA ASP A 12 -5.25 -34.48 -36.06
C ASP A 12 -6.06 -34.73 -34.78
N ASP A 13 -5.64 -35.65 -33.90
CA ASP A 13 -6.30 -35.86 -32.60
C ASP A 13 -5.72 -34.87 -31.55
N LYS A 14 -5.97 -33.59 -31.81
CA LYS A 14 -5.55 -32.45 -30.98
C LYS A 14 -6.27 -32.51 -29.64
N GLU A 15 -5.57 -32.09 -28.59
CA GLU A 15 -5.89 -32.05 -27.16
C GLU A 15 -7.25 -31.43 -26.73
N GLY A 16 -8.12 -31.05 -27.67
CA GLY A 16 -9.46 -30.49 -27.44
C GLY A 16 -10.58 -31.49 -27.16
N HIS A 17 -10.35 -32.81 -27.26
CA HIS A 17 -11.47 -33.78 -27.21
C HIS A 17 -11.90 -34.25 -25.82
N VAL A 18 -11.02 -34.20 -24.81
CA VAL A 18 -11.35 -34.74 -23.48
C VAL A 18 -12.32 -33.82 -22.74
N LEU A 19 -12.02 -32.52 -22.64
CA LEU A 19 -12.89 -31.58 -21.93
C LEU A 19 -14.27 -31.40 -22.60
N ASP A 20 -14.33 -31.43 -23.94
CA ASP A 20 -15.59 -31.39 -24.68
C ASP A 20 -16.50 -32.60 -24.42
N LYS A 21 -15.88 -33.77 -24.24
CA LYS A 21 -16.60 -35.00 -23.89
C LYS A 21 -17.13 -34.91 -22.46
N ILE A 22 -16.32 -34.35 -21.56
CA ILE A 22 -16.67 -34.14 -20.15
C ILE A 22 -17.84 -33.15 -20.00
N ILE A 23 -17.79 -32.03 -20.72
CA ILE A 23 -18.86 -31.02 -20.72
C ILE A 23 -20.17 -31.66 -21.20
N ARG A 24 -20.13 -32.43 -22.29
CA ARG A 24 -21.29 -33.15 -22.83
C ARG A 24 -21.88 -34.15 -21.83
N GLU A 25 -21.04 -34.90 -21.12
CA GLU A 25 -21.48 -35.89 -20.14
C GLU A 25 -22.04 -35.23 -18.86
N ALA A 26 -21.43 -34.12 -18.39
CA ALA A 26 -21.95 -33.34 -17.27
C ALA A 26 -23.32 -32.72 -17.60
N ASP A 27 -23.47 -32.13 -18.80
CA ASP A 27 -24.74 -31.59 -19.28
C ASP A 27 -25.83 -32.69 -19.38
N ALA A 28 -25.44 -33.92 -19.74
CA ALA A 28 -26.35 -35.07 -19.76
C ALA A 28 -26.74 -35.54 -18.36
N PHE A 29 -25.83 -35.46 -17.38
CA PHE A 29 -26.06 -35.90 -16.01
C PHE A 29 -26.91 -34.92 -15.20
N TYR A 30 -26.65 -33.62 -15.34
CA TYR A 30 -27.28 -32.58 -14.52
C TYR A 30 -28.56 -31.99 -15.11
N GLY A 31 -28.86 -32.24 -16.39
CA GLY A 31 -29.99 -31.62 -17.08
C GLY A 31 -29.83 -30.10 -17.26
N GLN A 32 -30.89 -29.42 -17.70
CA GLN A 32 -30.85 -27.99 -18.06
C GLN A 32 -30.61 -27.05 -16.87
N GLU A 33 -30.83 -27.49 -15.63
CA GLU A 33 -30.78 -26.62 -14.43
C GLU A 33 -29.35 -26.30 -13.96
N HIS A 34 -28.34 -27.09 -14.33
CA HIS A 34 -26.93 -26.82 -14.00
C HIS A 34 -26.00 -26.74 -15.21
N LYS A 35 -26.57 -26.54 -16.41
CA LYS A 35 -25.83 -26.24 -17.63
C LYS A 35 -24.81 -25.13 -17.35
N HIS A 36 -23.55 -25.40 -17.68
CA HIS A 36 -22.43 -24.46 -17.54
C HIS A 36 -22.00 -24.10 -16.09
N ASN A 37 -22.44 -24.84 -15.05
CA ASN A 37 -21.89 -24.61 -13.71
C ASN A 37 -20.50 -25.25 -13.58
N ILE A 38 -19.48 -24.48 -13.97
CA ILE A 38 -18.06 -24.86 -13.92
C ILE A 38 -17.65 -25.42 -12.56
N TYR A 39 -18.23 -24.93 -11.47
CA TYR A 39 -17.95 -25.38 -10.10
C TYR A 39 -18.58 -26.75 -9.77
N ALA A 40 -19.73 -27.08 -10.34
CA ALA A 40 -20.32 -28.43 -10.22
C ALA A 40 -19.49 -29.46 -11.00
N LEU A 41 -19.01 -29.07 -12.18
CA LEU A 41 -18.12 -29.86 -13.03
C LEU A 41 -16.76 -30.12 -12.31
N LEU A 42 -16.17 -29.10 -11.70
CA LEU A 42 -14.92 -29.20 -10.92
C LEU A 42 -15.06 -30.01 -9.62
N SER A 43 -16.19 -29.86 -8.93
CA SER A 43 -16.51 -30.59 -7.70
C SER A 43 -16.67 -32.09 -7.95
N ASP A 44 -17.28 -32.49 -9.06
CA ASP A 44 -17.44 -33.91 -9.40
C ASP A 44 -16.14 -34.58 -9.85
N TYR A 45 -15.28 -33.87 -10.59
CA TYR A 45 -14.01 -34.43 -11.06
C TYR A 45 -13.01 -34.62 -9.93
N SER A 46 -12.97 -33.70 -8.96
CA SER A 46 -12.15 -33.83 -7.76
C SER A 46 -12.65 -34.92 -6.79
N THR A 47 -13.93 -35.30 -6.85
CA THR A 47 -14.57 -36.27 -5.93
C THR A 47 -14.89 -37.63 -6.55
N ALA A 48 -14.47 -37.88 -7.80
CA ALA A 48 -14.80 -39.02 -8.67
C ALA A 48 -14.45 -40.43 -8.16
N ARG A 49 -14.97 -40.82 -6.99
CA ARG A 49 -15.13 -42.22 -6.57
C ARG A 49 -16.06 -43.00 -7.52
N GLY A 50 -16.94 -42.32 -8.24
CA GLY A 50 -17.91 -42.94 -9.16
C GLY A 50 -17.36 -43.32 -10.55
N TYR A 51 -16.29 -42.68 -11.03
CA TYR A 51 -15.87 -42.82 -12.43
C TYR A 51 -14.99 -44.04 -12.74
N SER A 52 -14.29 -44.60 -11.73
CA SER A 52 -13.51 -45.84 -11.92
C SER A 52 -14.39 -47.09 -12.14
N GLY A 53 -15.69 -47.02 -11.83
CA GLY A 53 -16.59 -48.17 -11.87
C GLY A 53 -17.10 -48.59 -13.25
N ASN A 54 -17.13 -47.67 -14.23
CA ASN A 54 -17.77 -47.92 -15.54
C ASN A 54 -16.81 -48.14 -16.72
N GLY A 55 -15.49 -48.09 -16.51
CA GLY A 55 -14.49 -48.49 -17.52
C GLY A 55 -14.41 -47.62 -18.79
N GLN A 56 -15.00 -46.42 -18.80
CA GLN A 56 -15.09 -45.56 -20.00
C GLN A 56 -13.91 -44.59 -20.21
N PHE A 57 -12.98 -44.48 -19.25
CA PHE A 57 -11.78 -43.65 -19.36
C PHE A 57 -10.54 -44.44 -18.96
N LYS A 58 -9.43 -44.26 -19.68
CA LYS A 58 -8.12 -44.75 -19.22
C LYS A 58 -7.62 -43.83 -18.11
N ALA A 59 -6.80 -44.36 -17.20
CA ALA A 59 -6.25 -43.56 -16.09
C ALA A 59 -5.51 -42.29 -16.55
N LEU A 60 -4.87 -42.34 -17.73
CA LEU A 60 -4.19 -41.20 -18.34
C LEU A 60 -5.18 -40.09 -18.77
N ASP A 61 -6.31 -40.48 -19.38
CA ASP A 61 -7.35 -39.55 -19.81
C ASP A 61 -7.97 -38.82 -18.61
N TYR A 62 -8.11 -39.53 -17.49
CA TYR A 62 -8.63 -38.96 -16.24
C TYR A 62 -7.65 -37.97 -15.58
N SER A 63 -6.35 -38.29 -15.56
CA SER A 63 -5.34 -37.35 -15.04
C SER A 63 -5.31 -36.07 -15.87
N LEU A 64 -5.30 -36.21 -17.20
CA LEU A 64 -5.32 -35.07 -18.11
C LEU A 64 -6.60 -34.22 -17.94
N ALA A 65 -7.75 -34.88 -17.84
CA ALA A 65 -9.03 -34.22 -17.58
C ALA A 65 -9.01 -33.40 -16.28
N ARG A 66 -8.45 -33.98 -15.21
CA ARG A 66 -8.31 -33.31 -13.92
C ARG A 66 -7.39 -32.10 -14.00
N ASP A 67 -6.21 -32.25 -14.60
CA ASP A 67 -5.24 -31.16 -14.75
C ASP A 67 -5.82 -30.01 -15.58
N GLN A 68 -6.55 -30.34 -16.65
CA GLN A 68 -7.27 -29.36 -17.47
C GLN A 68 -8.37 -28.66 -16.67
N ALA A 69 -9.13 -29.40 -15.86
CA ALA A 69 -10.18 -28.82 -15.03
C ALA A 69 -9.60 -27.88 -13.96
N ASP A 70 -8.54 -28.29 -13.26
CA ASP A 70 -7.84 -27.46 -12.28
C ASP A 70 -7.30 -26.17 -12.94
N THR A 71 -6.71 -26.26 -14.13
CA THR A 71 -6.24 -25.10 -14.91
C THR A 71 -7.39 -24.13 -15.25
N VAL A 72 -8.54 -24.68 -15.67
CA VAL A 72 -9.73 -23.88 -16.00
C VAL A 72 -10.25 -23.15 -14.76
N ALA A 73 -10.28 -23.82 -13.60
CA ALA A 73 -10.71 -23.26 -12.33
C ALA A 73 -9.81 -22.10 -11.89
N GLU A 74 -8.49 -22.31 -11.89
CA GLU A 74 -7.50 -21.32 -11.49
C GLU A 74 -7.61 -20.04 -12.34
N LYS A 75 -7.73 -20.20 -13.66
CA LYS A 75 -7.86 -19.05 -14.57
C LYS A 75 -9.19 -18.33 -14.39
N HIS A 76 -10.29 -19.05 -14.15
CA HIS A 76 -11.58 -18.43 -13.87
C HIS A 76 -11.54 -17.62 -12.55
N MET A 77 -11.03 -18.22 -11.47
CA MET A 77 -10.86 -17.55 -10.18
C MET A 77 -9.94 -16.33 -10.27
N ALA A 78 -8.88 -16.41 -11.07
CA ALA A 78 -7.99 -15.27 -11.31
C ALA A 78 -8.71 -14.12 -12.01
N LEU A 79 -9.52 -14.40 -13.04
CA LEU A 79 -10.31 -13.38 -13.74
C LEU A 79 -11.35 -12.74 -12.82
N ASP A 80 -12.04 -13.52 -12.01
CA ASP A 80 -13.01 -13.03 -11.03
C ASP A 80 -12.33 -12.12 -9.99
N ALA A 81 -11.18 -12.52 -9.44
CA ALA A 81 -10.44 -11.68 -8.48
C ALA A 81 -10.00 -10.34 -9.10
N ILE A 82 -9.59 -10.32 -10.37
CA ILE A 82 -9.24 -9.08 -11.08
C ILE A 82 -10.50 -8.23 -11.30
N LYS A 83 -11.63 -8.85 -11.66
CA LYS A 83 -12.92 -8.17 -11.84
C LYS A 83 -13.39 -7.52 -10.54
N ASP A 84 -13.38 -8.25 -9.43
CA ASP A 84 -13.77 -7.76 -8.11
C ASP A 84 -12.88 -6.56 -7.71
N THR A 85 -11.57 -6.67 -7.93
CA THR A 85 -10.63 -5.56 -7.70
C THR A 85 -11.01 -4.31 -8.50
N ILE A 86 -11.42 -4.45 -9.77
CA ILE A 86 -11.86 -3.32 -10.57
C ILE A 86 -13.16 -2.75 -10.01
N ASP A 87 -14.15 -3.60 -9.75
CA ASP A 87 -15.49 -3.18 -9.35
C ASP A 87 -15.49 -2.51 -7.96
N ASP A 88 -14.70 -3.00 -7.00
CA ASP A 88 -14.51 -2.40 -5.67
C ASP A 88 -13.92 -0.97 -5.73
N ASN A 89 -13.11 -0.69 -6.74
CA ASN A 89 -12.45 0.60 -6.90
C ASN A 89 -13.16 1.48 -7.95
N TRP A 90 -14.19 0.96 -8.63
CA TRP A 90 -14.86 1.62 -9.74
C TRP A 90 -15.77 2.75 -9.29
N LYS A 91 -15.49 3.97 -9.74
CA LYS A 91 -16.39 5.13 -9.62
C LYS A 91 -16.70 5.71 -11.01
N PRO A 92 -17.97 5.76 -11.45
CA PRO A 92 -18.34 6.39 -12.72
C PRO A 92 -17.77 7.82 -12.82
N GLY A 93 -17.18 8.16 -13.97
CA GLY A 93 -16.58 9.49 -14.20
C GLY A 93 -15.19 9.72 -13.60
N SER A 94 -14.63 8.76 -12.87
CA SER A 94 -13.25 8.87 -12.35
C SER A 94 -12.20 8.66 -13.46
N GLU A 95 -10.98 9.12 -13.24
CA GLU A 95 -9.85 8.85 -14.15
C GLU A 95 -9.60 7.34 -14.33
N LEU A 96 -9.91 6.54 -13.29
CA LEU A 96 -9.92 5.07 -13.33
C LEU A 96 -10.89 4.54 -14.38
N HIS A 97 -12.11 5.08 -14.41
CA HIS A 97 -13.16 4.67 -15.34
C HIS A 97 -12.68 4.72 -16.79
N LEU A 98 -11.95 5.78 -17.14
CA LEU A 98 -11.37 5.96 -18.48
C LEU A 98 -10.14 5.08 -18.72
N LYS A 99 -9.26 4.95 -17.71
CA LYS A 99 -7.98 4.23 -17.83
C LYS A 99 -8.12 2.70 -17.77
N VAL A 100 -9.15 2.17 -17.11
CA VAL A 100 -9.36 0.73 -16.90
C VAL A 100 -10.58 0.20 -17.66
N GLY A 101 -11.39 1.06 -18.30
CA GLY A 101 -12.52 0.63 -19.13
C GLY A 101 -12.14 -0.40 -20.22
N LYS A 102 -10.97 -0.25 -20.85
CA LYS A 102 -10.46 -1.24 -21.83
C LYS A 102 -10.15 -2.60 -21.18
N LEU A 103 -9.56 -2.59 -19.98
CA LEU A 103 -9.24 -3.80 -19.21
C LEU A 103 -10.53 -4.48 -18.73
N LYS A 104 -11.49 -3.70 -18.22
CA LYS A 104 -12.81 -4.20 -17.82
C LYS A 104 -13.54 -4.88 -18.98
N ASN A 105 -13.48 -4.30 -20.18
CA ASN A 105 -14.08 -4.93 -21.37
C ASN A 105 -13.37 -6.24 -21.76
N ARG A 106 -12.03 -6.28 -21.67
CA ARG A 106 -11.25 -7.50 -21.95
C ARG A 106 -11.54 -8.60 -20.93
N ILE A 107 -11.60 -8.27 -19.65
CA ILE A 107 -11.97 -9.20 -18.57
C ILE A 107 -13.39 -9.70 -18.78
N LYS A 108 -14.34 -8.80 -19.07
CA LYS A 108 -15.72 -9.18 -19.35
C LYS A 108 -15.81 -10.15 -20.54
N GLN A 109 -15.07 -9.89 -21.62
CA GLN A 109 -15.01 -10.80 -22.77
C GLN A 109 -14.46 -12.17 -22.40
N TRP A 110 -13.36 -12.22 -21.63
CA TRP A 110 -12.74 -13.48 -21.21
C TRP A 110 -13.63 -14.25 -20.22
N THR A 111 -14.16 -13.58 -19.19
CA THR A 111 -15.09 -14.19 -18.24
C THR A 111 -16.33 -14.72 -18.97
N SER A 112 -16.98 -13.92 -19.83
CA SER A 112 -18.14 -14.39 -20.61
C SER A 112 -17.79 -15.58 -21.51
N ALA A 113 -16.64 -15.57 -22.18
CA ALA A 113 -16.21 -16.69 -23.02
C ALA A 113 -16.01 -17.98 -22.20
N VAL A 114 -15.39 -17.89 -21.03
CA VAL A 114 -15.16 -19.04 -20.13
C VAL A 114 -16.45 -19.51 -19.46
N THR A 115 -17.36 -18.59 -19.11
CA THR A 115 -18.68 -18.96 -18.56
C THR A 115 -19.54 -19.68 -19.61
N GLU A 116 -19.54 -19.22 -20.86
CA GLU A 116 -20.26 -19.88 -21.95
C GLU A 116 -19.63 -21.23 -22.31
N ASP A 117 -18.30 -21.30 -22.30
CA ASP A 117 -17.53 -22.48 -22.66
C ASP A 117 -16.24 -22.55 -21.83
N PRO A 118 -16.26 -23.35 -20.73
CA PRO A 118 -15.13 -23.52 -19.84
C PRO A 118 -13.82 -23.94 -20.53
N SER A 119 -13.89 -24.65 -21.66
CA SER A 119 -12.71 -25.09 -22.40
C SER A 119 -11.86 -23.93 -22.93
N LYS A 120 -12.48 -22.77 -23.16
CA LYS A 120 -11.78 -21.57 -23.63
C LYS A 120 -10.76 -21.05 -22.62
N ALA A 121 -10.87 -21.40 -21.33
CA ALA A 121 -9.87 -21.01 -20.34
C ALA A 121 -8.51 -21.69 -20.58
N ILE A 122 -8.47 -22.90 -21.15
CA ILE A 122 -7.21 -23.58 -21.50
C ILE A 122 -6.39 -22.70 -22.44
N ASN A 123 -7.05 -22.08 -23.42
CA ASN A 123 -6.43 -21.24 -24.44
C ASN A 123 -6.13 -19.80 -23.98
N LEU A 124 -6.49 -19.43 -22.74
CA LEU A 124 -6.10 -18.13 -22.20
C LEU A 124 -4.59 -18.13 -21.89
N PRO A 125 -3.82 -17.16 -22.38
CA PRO A 125 -2.39 -17.08 -22.09
C PRO A 125 -2.17 -16.72 -20.61
N GLU A 126 -1.46 -17.58 -19.86
CA GLU A 126 -1.12 -17.35 -18.44
C GLU A 126 -0.40 -16.02 -18.23
N LEU A 127 0.62 -15.75 -19.07
CA LEU A 127 1.34 -14.48 -19.08
C LEU A 127 0.39 -13.29 -19.31
N GLY A 128 -0.70 -13.48 -20.06
CA GLY A 128 -1.71 -12.46 -20.29
C GLY A 128 -2.59 -12.19 -19.07
N ILE A 129 -2.83 -13.18 -18.21
CA ILE A 129 -3.61 -13.01 -16.97
C ILE A 129 -2.76 -12.32 -15.89
N GLU A 130 -1.50 -12.73 -15.71
CA GLU A 130 -0.62 -12.10 -14.72
C GLU A 130 -0.23 -10.66 -15.10
N GLN A 131 0.04 -10.40 -16.39
CA GLN A 131 0.23 -9.02 -16.86
C GLN A 131 -1.00 -8.15 -16.59
N LEU A 132 -2.19 -8.70 -16.80
CA LEU A 132 -3.45 -8.01 -16.54
C LEU A 132 -3.64 -7.72 -15.04
N ARG A 133 -3.33 -8.70 -14.18
CA ARG A 133 -3.38 -8.55 -12.72
C ARG A 133 -2.44 -7.43 -12.26
N GLU A 134 -1.19 -7.44 -12.70
CA GLU A 134 -0.21 -6.42 -12.31
C GLU A 134 -0.53 -5.04 -12.90
N GLU A 135 -1.08 -4.97 -14.12
CA GLU A 135 -1.54 -3.71 -14.70
C GLU A 135 -2.72 -3.11 -13.91
N VAL A 136 -3.71 -3.94 -13.56
CA VAL A 136 -4.85 -3.50 -12.72
C VAL A 136 -4.36 -3.07 -11.35
N LYS A 137 -3.54 -3.88 -10.67
CA LYS A 137 -2.97 -3.57 -9.36
C LYS A 137 -2.16 -2.26 -9.38
N THR A 138 -1.34 -2.04 -10.40
CA THR A 138 -0.54 -0.81 -10.58
C THR A 138 -1.42 0.41 -10.85
N LYS A 139 -2.48 0.26 -11.67
CA LYS A 139 -3.41 1.37 -11.91
C LYS A 139 -4.23 1.68 -10.67
N VAL A 140 -4.73 0.66 -9.97
CA VAL A 140 -5.47 0.78 -8.70
C VAL A 140 -4.60 1.45 -7.64
N SER A 141 -3.36 1.00 -7.44
CA SER A 141 -2.43 1.59 -6.46
C SER A 141 -2.10 3.05 -6.77
N ARG A 142 -1.91 3.41 -8.05
CA ARG A 142 -1.67 4.80 -8.47
C ARG A 142 -2.81 5.76 -8.17
N MET A 143 -4.02 5.27 -7.88
CA MET A 143 -5.17 6.13 -7.56
C MET A 143 -5.58 6.05 -6.11
N ARG A 144 -5.05 5.08 -5.35
CA ARG A 144 -5.13 5.14 -3.90
C ARG A 144 -4.14 6.21 -3.47
N ARG A 145 -4.67 7.33 -2.98
CA ARG A 145 -3.85 8.34 -2.32
C ARG A 145 -3.12 7.62 -1.17
N PRO A 146 -1.77 7.63 -1.14
CA PRO A 146 -1.04 7.16 0.03
C PRO A 146 -1.59 7.87 1.26
N PHE A 147 -1.81 7.14 2.34
CA PHE A 147 -2.23 7.74 3.60
C PHE A 147 -1.24 7.38 4.69
N TYR A 148 -1.02 8.33 5.58
CA TYR A 148 -0.17 8.16 6.73
C TYR A 148 -1.05 8.01 7.98
N ALA A 149 -1.02 6.82 8.58
CA ALA A 149 -1.57 6.57 9.90
C ALA A 149 -0.47 6.89 10.92
N ILE A 150 -0.51 8.12 11.43
CA ILE A 150 0.48 8.64 12.36
C ILE A 150 0.00 8.36 13.79
N ALA A 151 0.74 7.53 14.53
CA ALA A 151 0.49 7.38 15.96
C ALA A 151 0.97 8.64 16.69
N HIS A 152 0.07 9.27 17.45
CA HIS A 152 0.32 10.52 18.16
C HIS A 152 0.92 10.26 19.54
N ARG A 153 1.86 11.11 19.96
CA ARG A 153 2.51 11.13 21.28
C ARG A 153 3.18 9.81 21.63
N VAL A 154 4.03 9.31 20.74
CA VAL A 154 4.81 8.09 20.99
C VAL A 154 6.07 8.44 21.78
N LEU A 155 6.00 8.32 23.11
CA LEU A 155 7.07 8.79 24.00
C LEU A 155 8.06 7.71 24.46
N THR A 156 7.80 6.43 24.16
CA THR A 156 8.64 5.31 24.61
C THR A 156 8.96 4.35 23.48
N THR A 157 10.08 3.65 23.60
CA THR A 157 10.52 2.62 22.66
C THR A 157 9.51 1.47 22.55
N GLN A 158 8.86 1.10 23.65
CA GLN A 158 7.73 0.17 23.65
C GLN A 158 6.53 0.74 22.88
N GLY A 159 6.21 2.02 23.09
CA GLY A 159 5.14 2.70 22.36
C GLY A 159 5.33 2.71 20.84
N ILE A 160 6.58 2.67 20.35
CA ILE A 160 6.87 2.50 18.91
C ILE A 160 6.38 1.13 18.44
N GLU A 161 6.72 0.06 19.16
CA GLU A 161 6.30 -1.29 18.78
C GLU A 161 4.78 -1.45 18.89
N ASP A 162 4.16 -0.90 19.93
CA ASP A 162 2.71 -0.94 20.13
C ASP A 162 1.97 -0.18 19.02
N ALA A 163 2.45 1.02 18.64
CA ALA A 163 1.88 1.80 17.54
C ALA A 163 1.91 1.04 16.20
N LEU A 164 3.06 0.41 15.89
CA LEU A 164 3.20 -0.39 14.68
C LEU A 164 2.31 -1.63 14.71
N ALA A 165 2.18 -2.30 15.86
CA ALA A 165 1.27 -3.44 16.03
C ALA A 165 -0.20 -3.05 15.82
N MET A 166 -0.58 -1.81 16.12
CA MET A 166 -1.90 -1.24 15.86
C MET A 166 -2.10 -0.76 14.40
N GLY A 167 -1.08 -0.90 13.54
CA GLY A 167 -1.17 -0.57 12.12
C GLY A 167 -0.76 0.86 11.77
N ALA A 168 -0.15 1.60 12.69
CA ALA A 168 0.47 2.87 12.34
C ALA A 168 1.62 2.63 11.34
N ASN A 169 1.75 3.52 10.36
CA ASN A 169 2.87 3.49 9.42
C ASN A 169 3.82 4.68 9.63
N ALA A 170 3.48 5.62 10.50
CA ALA A 170 4.32 6.72 10.95
C ALA A 170 4.05 7.00 12.43
N ILE A 171 4.94 7.75 13.08
CA ILE A 171 4.79 8.13 14.48
C ILE A 171 5.12 9.60 14.66
N GLU A 172 4.50 10.23 15.65
CA GLU A 172 4.84 11.54 16.16
C GLU A 172 5.47 11.40 17.56
N ILE A 173 6.56 12.14 17.79
CA ILE A 173 7.30 12.18 19.03
C ILE A 173 7.43 13.64 19.47
N ASP A 174 6.77 13.99 20.58
CA ASP A 174 6.99 15.28 21.22
C ASP A 174 8.43 15.35 21.73
N ALA A 175 9.21 16.33 21.31
CA ALA A 175 10.61 16.47 21.66
C ALA A 175 10.86 17.73 22.48
N THR A 176 11.33 17.55 23.71
CA THR A 176 11.73 18.64 24.61
C THR A 176 13.22 18.57 24.95
N ALA A 177 13.89 19.70 24.79
CA ALA A 177 15.30 19.90 25.11
C ALA A 177 15.52 20.16 26.61
N TRP A 178 16.60 19.57 27.14
CA TRP A 178 17.05 19.69 28.52
C TRP A 178 18.56 19.96 28.58
N VAL A 179 18.99 21.00 29.29
CA VAL A 179 20.40 21.46 29.32
C VAL A 179 21.40 20.34 29.62
N ARG A 180 21.09 19.49 30.60
CA ARG A 180 21.98 18.39 31.02
C ARG A 180 21.56 17.02 30.48
N GLY A 181 20.40 16.96 29.82
CA GLY A 181 19.76 15.72 29.40
C GLY A 181 19.73 15.50 27.89
N GLY A 182 19.99 16.55 27.09
CA GLY A 182 19.76 16.53 25.66
C GLY A 182 18.27 16.52 25.33
N TRP A 183 17.90 15.82 24.26
CA TRP A 183 16.51 15.72 23.79
C TRP A 183 15.80 14.49 24.34
N TRP A 184 14.59 14.71 24.86
CA TRP A 184 13.71 13.69 25.43
C TRP A 184 12.40 13.63 24.69
N ALA A 185 11.85 12.43 24.56
CA ALA A 185 10.48 12.24 24.12
C ALA A 185 9.55 12.68 25.27
N ASP A 186 9.13 13.93 25.24
CA ASP A 186 8.49 14.62 26.35
C ASP A 186 7.58 15.72 25.80
N TRP A 187 6.30 15.64 26.15
CA TRP A 187 5.26 16.52 25.65
C TRP A 187 5.10 17.81 26.45
N ALA A 188 5.56 17.87 27.70
CA ALA A 188 5.26 18.98 28.61
C ALA A 188 6.47 19.63 29.28
N GLY A 189 7.67 19.05 29.18
CA GLY A 189 8.89 19.65 29.68
C GLY A 189 9.03 19.64 31.21
N TYR A 190 8.46 18.63 31.87
CA TYR A 190 8.73 18.31 33.27
C TYR A 190 9.01 16.81 33.45
N GLU A 191 9.75 16.44 34.49
CA GLU A 191 10.29 15.08 34.66
C GLU A 191 9.22 13.97 34.59
N ALA A 192 8.01 14.25 35.10
CA ALA A 192 6.91 13.29 35.09
C ALA A 192 6.27 13.03 33.71
N SER A 193 6.50 13.89 32.70
CA SER A 193 6.01 13.71 31.34
C SER A 193 7.05 13.10 30.40
N ALA A 194 8.31 12.97 30.86
CA ALA A 194 9.40 12.46 30.04
C ALA A 194 9.31 10.94 29.87
N GLY A 195 9.34 10.50 28.61
CA GLY A 195 9.53 9.12 28.21
C GLY A 195 11.01 8.77 28.04
N ASN A 196 11.36 8.14 26.93
CA ASN A 196 12.75 7.80 26.63
C ASN A 196 13.52 8.99 26.03
N LYS A 197 14.86 8.90 26.02
CA LYS A 197 15.67 9.87 25.25
C LYS A 197 15.37 9.71 23.76
N ILE A 198 15.35 10.81 23.02
CA ILE A 198 15.12 10.78 21.57
C ILE A 198 16.12 9.88 20.85
N LYS A 199 17.38 9.88 21.31
CA LYS A 199 18.41 8.99 20.75
C LYS A 199 18.03 7.50 20.85
N ASP A 200 17.45 7.09 21.97
CA ASP A 200 17.03 5.69 22.18
C ASP A 200 15.83 5.35 21.28
N MET A 201 14.90 6.30 21.12
CA MET A 201 13.78 6.19 20.17
C MET A 201 14.27 5.97 18.74
N PHE A 202 15.25 6.77 18.28
CA PHE A 202 15.80 6.65 16.93
C PHE A 202 16.55 5.32 16.74
N HIS A 203 17.35 4.91 17.72
CA HIS A 203 18.05 3.63 17.64
C HIS A 203 17.08 2.45 17.60
N LYS A 204 15.96 2.51 18.33
CA LYS A 204 14.94 1.47 18.26
C LYS A 204 14.33 1.37 16.85
N ILE A 205 14.03 2.49 16.21
CA ILE A 205 13.51 2.51 14.82
C ILE A 205 14.54 1.92 13.84
N SER A 206 15.80 2.32 13.98
CA SER A 206 16.92 1.81 13.19
C SER A 206 17.13 0.30 13.39
N GLU A 207 17.00 -0.20 14.63
CA GLU A 207 17.00 -1.63 14.97
C GLU A 207 15.85 -2.37 14.28
N LEU A 208 14.61 -1.91 14.44
CA LEU A 208 13.44 -2.52 13.80
C LEU A 208 13.63 -2.69 12.29
N LYS A 209 14.16 -1.66 11.62
CA LYS A 209 14.45 -1.72 10.20
C LYS A 209 15.57 -2.70 9.86
N ARG A 210 16.68 -2.69 10.60
CA ARG A 210 17.81 -3.63 10.38
C ARG A 210 17.41 -5.08 10.58
N ASP A 211 16.49 -5.32 11.52
CA ASP A 211 15.97 -6.65 11.83
C ASP A 211 14.82 -7.07 10.87
N ASN A 212 14.55 -6.28 9.83
CA ASN A 212 13.49 -6.51 8.85
C ASN A 212 12.10 -6.66 9.49
N ARG A 213 11.86 -5.96 10.61
CA ARG A 213 10.56 -5.85 11.28
C ARG A 213 9.79 -4.66 10.71
N ALA A 214 8.50 -4.55 11.04
CA ALA A 214 7.74 -3.33 10.76
C ALA A 214 8.43 -2.12 11.42
N TYR A 215 8.50 -1.00 10.70
CA TYR A 215 9.13 0.24 11.15
C TYR A 215 8.36 1.44 10.55
N PRO A 216 8.38 2.61 11.20
CA PRO A 216 7.72 3.81 10.67
C PRO A 216 8.42 4.30 9.40
N ILE A 217 7.66 4.60 8.35
CA ILE A 217 8.21 5.13 7.10
C ILE A 217 8.70 6.57 7.23
N PHE A 218 8.15 7.33 8.18
CA PHE A 218 8.70 8.59 8.65
C PHE A 218 8.40 8.83 10.13
N VAL A 219 9.18 9.72 10.73
CA VAL A 219 9.00 10.18 12.11
C VAL A 219 8.70 11.68 12.09
N TRP A 220 7.58 12.07 12.69
CA TRP A 220 7.29 13.47 13.00
C TRP A 220 7.87 13.80 14.38
N ILE A 221 8.81 14.74 14.44
CA ILE A 221 9.38 15.23 15.69
C ILE A 221 8.74 16.58 16.00
N ASP A 222 7.81 16.63 16.95
CA ASP A 222 7.16 17.88 17.36
C ASP A 222 8.04 18.61 18.39
N ILE A 223 8.75 19.64 17.94
CA ILE A 223 9.78 20.32 18.72
C ILE A 223 9.13 21.35 19.65
N LYS A 224 9.13 21.09 20.95
CA LYS A 224 8.40 21.89 21.94
C LYS A 224 9.10 23.16 22.38
N ASN A 225 10.42 23.20 22.35
CA ASN A 225 11.20 24.31 22.90
C ASN A 225 12.51 24.56 22.11
N PRO A 226 12.44 24.86 20.80
CA PRO A 226 13.63 24.95 19.95
C PRO A 226 14.63 26.02 20.39
N GLU A 227 14.20 27.08 21.06
CA GLU A 227 15.06 28.16 21.55
C GLU A 227 15.66 27.91 22.95
N TYR A 228 15.31 26.79 23.60
CA TYR A 228 15.69 26.53 24.99
C TYR A 228 17.20 26.47 25.19
N CYS A 229 17.92 25.88 24.24
CA CYS A 229 19.37 25.81 24.22
C CYS A 229 19.92 26.65 23.09
N LYS A 230 20.65 27.72 23.43
CA LYS A 230 21.38 28.52 22.44
C LYS A 230 22.57 27.71 21.91
N PRO A 231 22.91 27.82 20.61
CA PRO A 231 24.07 27.14 20.04
C PRO A 231 25.36 27.84 20.50
N ASP A 232 25.75 27.63 21.74
CA ASP A 232 27.13 27.73 22.20
C ASP A 232 27.65 26.31 22.51
N LEU A 233 28.98 26.17 22.67
CA LEU A 233 29.62 24.86 22.83
C LEU A 233 29.11 24.07 24.05
N TRP A 234 28.54 24.74 25.07
CA TRP A 234 28.09 24.08 26.29
C TRP A 234 26.68 23.49 26.15
N TYR A 235 25.82 24.12 25.35
CA TYR A 235 24.43 23.69 25.17
C TYR A 235 24.15 22.99 23.84
N TYR A 236 25.17 22.73 23.02
CA TYR A 236 24.99 22.05 21.73
C TYR A 236 24.24 20.72 21.85
N ASN A 237 24.43 19.95 22.92
CA ASN A 237 23.73 18.66 23.11
C ASN A 237 22.20 18.75 23.16
N CYS A 238 21.65 19.93 23.43
CA CYS A 238 20.21 20.19 23.46
C CYS A 238 19.78 21.24 22.42
N SER A 239 20.65 21.59 21.46
CA SER A 239 20.29 22.47 20.34
C SER A 239 19.45 21.73 19.29
N PRO A 240 18.63 22.44 18.49
CA PRO A 240 17.92 21.84 17.37
C PRO A 240 18.84 21.24 16.31
N ASP A 241 20.02 21.83 16.07
CA ASP A 241 21.00 21.28 15.14
C ASP A 241 21.47 19.90 15.59
N LYS A 242 21.70 19.69 16.90
CA LYS A 242 22.05 18.37 17.40
C LYS A 242 20.92 17.35 17.25
N LEU A 243 19.66 17.77 17.39
CA LEU A 243 18.50 16.92 17.12
C LEU A 243 18.48 16.49 15.65
N LYS A 244 18.68 17.44 14.73
CA LYS A 244 18.77 17.20 13.28
C LYS A 244 19.93 16.27 12.93
N ASP A 245 21.10 16.48 13.51
CA ASP A 245 22.26 15.62 13.29
C ASP A 245 22.03 14.18 13.78
N MET A 246 21.41 13.99 14.94
CA MET A 246 21.04 12.65 15.43
C MET A 246 20.04 11.96 14.50
N ALA A 247 19.05 12.70 13.97
CA ALA A 247 18.08 12.16 13.04
C ALA A 247 18.74 11.75 11.70
N ARG A 248 19.67 12.55 11.19
CA ARG A 248 20.47 12.21 10.01
C ARG A 248 21.32 10.96 10.23
N GLU A 249 22.06 10.92 11.34
CA GLU A 249 22.96 9.83 11.70
C GLU A 249 22.22 8.49 11.84
N VAL A 250 21.04 8.49 12.45
CA VAL A 250 20.36 7.24 12.84
C VAL A 250 19.17 6.89 11.94
N LEU A 251 18.29 7.85 11.64
CA LEU A 251 17.07 7.60 10.88
C LEU A 251 17.33 7.64 9.38
N GLN A 252 17.96 8.71 8.88
CA GLN A 252 18.16 8.87 7.43
C GLN A 252 19.19 7.91 6.87
N SER A 253 20.22 7.55 7.64
CA SER A 253 21.18 6.49 7.26
C SER A 253 20.49 5.13 7.05
N THR A 254 19.32 4.93 7.65
CA THR A 254 18.46 3.78 7.43
C THR A 254 17.31 4.07 6.47
N GLY A 255 17.23 5.24 5.84
CA GLY A 255 16.18 5.59 4.87
C GLY A 255 14.80 5.86 5.48
N VAL A 256 14.75 6.22 6.77
CA VAL A 256 13.54 6.74 7.43
C VAL A 256 13.49 8.26 7.24
N ARG A 257 12.35 8.78 6.78
CA ARG A 257 12.14 10.23 6.58
C ARG A 257 11.82 10.93 7.90
N VAL A 258 12.06 12.23 7.97
CA VAL A 258 11.87 13.03 9.18
C VAL A 258 11.05 14.27 8.85
N LEU A 259 10.00 14.52 9.63
CA LEU A 259 9.19 15.72 9.59
C LEU A 259 9.41 16.50 10.89
N TYR A 260 9.99 17.69 10.83
CA TYR A 260 10.23 18.52 12.01
C TYR A 260 9.06 19.48 12.23
N GLY A 261 8.32 19.30 13.32
CA GLY A 261 7.19 20.15 13.71
C GLY A 261 7.64 21.37 14.49
N PHE A 262 7.10 22.53 14.14
CA PHE A 262 7.28 23.79 14.87
C PHE A 262 5.93 24.46 15.11
N SER A 263 5.78 25.08 16.28
CA SER A 263 4.66 25.98 16.54
C SER A 263 4.78 27.26 15.68
N GLN A 264 3.68 28.01 15.55
CA GLN A 264 3.70 29.32 14.87
C GLN A 264 4.72 30.28 15.48
N GLU A 265 4.85 30.27 16.80
CA GLU A 265 5.77 31.14 17.54
C GLU A 265 7.21 30.76 17.24
N ALA A 266 7.53 29.47 17.32
CA ALA A 266 8.86 28.95 17.03
C ALA A 266 9.27 29.22 15.58
N ALA A 267 8.33 29.12 14.64
CA ALA A 267 8.61 29.37 13.23
C ALA A 267 9.04 30.83 12.93
N ARG A 268 8.84 31.78 13.86
CA ARG A 268 9.22 33.19 13.68
C ARG A 268 10.64 33.51 14.15
N THR A 269 11.36 32.53 14.69
CA THR A 269 12.68 32.76 15.32
C THR A 269 13.84 32.55 14.35
N ASP A 270 15.01 33.09 14.69
CA ASP A 270 16.23 32.89 13.89
C ASP A 270 16.72 31.43 13.96
N VAL A 271 16.41 30.72 15.05
CA VAL A 271 16.69 29.29 15.20
C VAL A 271 15.94 28.49 14.15
N PHE A 272 14.65 28.78 13.95
CA PHE A 272 13.88 28.17 12.87
C PHE A 272 14.47 28.50 11.50
N ARG A 273 14.77 29.79 11.24
CA ARG A 273 15.35 30.21 9.96
C ARG A 273 16.66 29.48 9.66
N SER A 274 17.58 29.38 10.61
CA SER A 274 18.83 28.65 10.41
C SER A 274 18.59 27.15 10.22
N PHE A 275 17.61 26.59 10.94
CA PHE A 275 17.29 25.16 10.86
C PHE A 275 16.86 24.74 9.45
N VAL A 276 16.01 25.55 8.80
CA VAL A 276 15.40 25.20 7.51
C VAL A 276 16.28 25.46 6.27
N LEU A 277 17.37 26.22 6.42
CA LEU A 277 18.26 26.56 5.29
C LEU A 277 19.11 25.38 4.78
N ASP A 278 19.30 24.36 5.62
CA ASP A 278 20.00 23.13 5.28
C ASP A 278 19.07 21.95 5.57
N LEU A 279 17.97 21.84 4.82
CA LEU A 279 17.15 20.62 4.78
C LEU A 279 17.65 19.69 3.68
N GLN A 280 17.72 18.40 4.00
CA GLN A 280 18.15 17.33 3.09
C GLN A 280 16.93 16.60 2.50
N PRO A 281 17.07 15.79 1.43
CA PRO A 281 15.93 15.18 0.73
C PRO A 281 15.02 14.24 1.55
N PHE A 282 15.46 13.80 2.74
CA PHE A 282 14.68 12.97 3.67
C PHE A 282 14.05 13.80 4.80
N GLU A 283 14.13 15.12 4.72
CA GLU A 283 13.70 16.06 5.75
C GLU A 283 12.58 16.95 5.23
N ALA A 284 11.60 17.21 6.06
CA ALA A 284 10.58 18.22 5.81
C ALA A 284 10.26 18.93 7.12
N VAL A 285 9.52 20.04 7.02
CA VAL A 285 9.09 20.84 8.16
C VAL A 285 7.57 20.94 8.15
N SER A 286 6.98 20.71 9.31
CA SER A 286 5.57 21.01 9.59
C SER A 286 5.48 22.28 10.43
N ILE A 287 4.59 23.18 10.05
CA ILE A 287 4.26 24.36 10.85
C ILE A 287 2.78 24.26 11.22
N ASP A 288 2.49 24.34 12.51
CA ASP A 288 1.12 24.39 12.99
C ASP A 288 0.51 25.78 12.72
N GLY A 289 -0.75 25.85 12.30
CA GLY A 289 -1.55 27.08 12.27
C GLY A 289 -1.79 27.73 10.91
N GLU A 290 -2.23 29.00 10.95
CA GLU A 290 -2.58 29.76 9.74
C GLU A 290 -1.34 30.07 8.91
N LEU A 291 -1.47 29.97 7.56
CA LEU A 291 -0.48 30.35 6.55
C LEU A 291 0.39 31.52 7.05
N PRO A 292 1.58 31.24 7.59
CA PRO A 292 2.44 32.32 7.95
C PRO A 292 2.87 32.95 6.63
N LYS A 293 2.90 34.28 6.57
CA LYS A 293 3.62 34.99 5.50
C LYS A 293 5.11 34.73 5.68
N PHE A 294 5.55 33.50 5.45
CA PHE A 294 6.95 33.19 5.31
C PHE A 294 7.34 33.51 3.88
N ASP A 295 8.39 34.33 3.76
CA ASP A 295 9.18 34.44 2.55
C ASP A 295 9.58 33.03 2.07
N ASP A 296 9.88 32.88 0.79
CA ASP A 296 10.12 31.62 0.06
C ASP A 296 11.34 30.78 0.54
N VAL A 297 11.66 30.75 1.84
CA VAL A 297 12.90 30.20 2.42
C VAL A 297 12.93 28.68 2.45
N ILE A 298 11.79 28.00 2.57
CA ILE A 298 11.73 26.53 2.56
C ILE A 298 11.49 26.07 1.12
N GLU A 299 12.11 25.02 0.60
CA GLU A 299 11.73 24.53 -0.74
C GLU A 299 10.32 23.88 -0.70
N LYS A 300 9.51 24.04 -1.76
CA LYS A 300 8.13 23.52 -1.81
C LYS A 300 8.01 22.05 -1.37
N GLY A 301 8.93 21.19 -1.81
CA GLY A 301 8.93 19.75 -1.47
C GLY A 301 9.30 19.41 -0.02
N HIS A 302 9.67 20.40 0.80
CA HIS A 302 10.03 20.24 2.20
C HIS A 302 9.01 20.89 3.15
N ARG A 303 7.87 21.36 2.65
CA ARG A 303 6.87 22.09 3.43
C ARG A 303 5.62 21.25 3.67
N VAL A 304 5.20 21.10 4.93
CA VAL A 304 3.92 20.51 5.33
C VAL A 304 3.16 21.50 6.21
N MET A 305 1.86 21.62 5.98
CA MET A 305 0.98 22.46 6.79
C MET A 305 0.16 21.59 7.74
N SER A 306 0.12 21.98 9.02
CA SER A 306 -0.72 21.36 10.05
C SER A 306 -1.64 22.41 10.65
N TYR A 307 -2.88 22.06 10.98
CA TYR A 307 -3.81 22.96 11.69
C TYR A 307 -4.08 22.53 13.13
N GLY A 308 -3.39 21.50 13.65
CA GLY A 308 -3.55 21.02 15.02
C GLY A 308 -4.98 20.59 15.40
N ASP A 309 -5.16 20.15 16.65
CA ASP A 309 -6.44 19.63 17.18
C ASP A 309 -7.48 20.74 17.45
N HIS A 310 -7.03 21.96 17.76
CA HIS A 310 -7.89 23.07 18.20
C HIS A 310 -8.92 23.53 17.16
N PHE A 311 -8.82 23.06 15.92
CA PHE A 311 -9.74 23.37 14.84
C PHE A 311 -10.50 22.14 14.31
N VAL A 312 -10.40 20.94 14.89
CA VAL A 312 -11.07 19.75 14.31
C VAL A 312 -12.54 19.61 14.77
N THR A 313 -13.02 20.44 15.71
CA THR A 313 -14.42 20.44 16.15
C THR A 313 -15.22 21.61 15.59
N GLY A 314 -16.45 21.36 15.10
CA GLY A 314 -17.41 22.39 14.73
C GLY A 314 -17.00 23.22 13.50
N SER A 315 -17.09 24.55 13.60
CA SER A 315 -16.73 25.49 12.53
C SER A 315 -15.23 25.52 12.20
N GLY A 316 -14.37 25.02 13.10
CA GLY A 316 -12.94 24.90 12.86
C GLY A 316 -12.62 23.94 11.70
N PHE A 317 -13.34 22.82 11.60
CA PHE A 317 -13.00 21.77 10.61
C PHE A 317 -13.19 22.29 9.19
N HIS A 318 -14.26 23.07 8.99
CA HIS A 318 -14.51 23.72 7.71
C HIS A 318 -13.44 24.77 7.38
N ARG A 319 -12.97 25.55 8.36
CA ARG A 319 -11.87 26.50 8.17
C ARG A 319 -10.58 25.76 7.81
N THR A 320 -10.22 24.70 8.52
CA THR A 320 -9.06 23.86 8.19
C THR A 320 -9.16 23.31 6.77
N GLN A 321 -10.31 22.78 6.37
CA GLN A 321 -10.51 22.29 5.00
C GLN A 321 -10.36 23.40 3.95
N LEU A 322 -10.87 24.60 4.22
CA LEU A 322 -10.78 25.74 3.31
C LEU A 322 -9.33 26.21 3.16
N GLU A 323 -8.61 26.37 4.26
CA GLU A 323 -7.22 26.82 4.24
C GLU A 323 -6.30 25.79 3.59
N LEU A 324 -6.49 24.49 3.86
CA LEU A 324 -5.73 23.44 3.19
C LEU A 324 -5.99 23.46 1.67
N ARG A 325 -7.25 23.65 1.24
CA ARG A 325 -7.57 23.82 -0.19
C ARG A 325 -6.91 25.06 -0.77
N ASN A 326 -6.97 26.20 -0.09
CA ASN A 326 -6.31 27.42 -0.53
C ASN A 326 -4.79 27.23 -0.67
N GLY A 327 -4.16 26.51 0.27
CA GLY A 327 -2.75 26.15 0.20
C GLY A 327 -2.41 25.33 -1.04
N VAL A 328 -3.18 24.27 -1.33
CA VAL A 328 -3.02 23.45 -2.54
C VAL A 328 -3.28 24.27 -3.82
N ASP A 329 -4.38 25.02 -3.86
CA ASP A 329 -4.79 25.83 -5.01
C ASP A 329 -3.82 26.97 -5.32
N SER A 330 -3.10 27.47 -4.31
CA SER A 330 -2.04 28.47 -4.49
C SER A 330 -0.80 27.92 -5.24
N GLY A 331 -0.67 26.60 -5.34
CA GLY A 331 0.50 25.94 -5.92
C GLY A 331 1.76 26.02 -5.05
N GLN A 332 1.70 26.64 -3.87
CA GLN A 332 2.83 26.78 -2.94
C GLN A 332 3.03 25.57 -2.02
N TRP A 333 2.03 24.69 -1.94
CA TRP A 333 2.01 23.50 -1.08
C TRP A 333 1.61 22.28 -1.90
N ASP A 334 2.12 21.10 -1.55
CA ASP A 334 1.73 19.85 -2.20
C ASP A 334 0.46 19.28 -1.56
N ASP A 335 -0.41 18.70 -2.39
CA ASP A 335 -1.57 17.90 -1.96
C ASP A 335 -1.02 16.59 -1.37
N CYS A 336 -1.07 16.46 -0.04
CA CYS A 336 -0.66 15.24 0.67
C CYS A 336 -1.80 14.21 0.70
#